data_AF-A0A8J8JAD1-F1
#
_entry.id   AF-A0A8J8JAD1-F1
#
_cell.length_a   1.000
_cell.length_b   1.000
_cell.length_c   1.000
_cell.angle_alpha   90.00
_cell.angle_beta   90.00
_cell.angle_gamma   90.00
#
_symmetry.space_group_name_H-M   'P 1'
#
loop_
_entity.id
_entity.type
_entity.pdbx_description
1 polymer ?
#
loop_
_entity_poly.entity_id
_entity_poly.type
_entity_poly.pdbx_seq_one_letter_code
_entity_poly.pdbx_strand_id
1 'polypeptide(L)' 'MEAKVCKFCAGERLDEVVDVLRKAGYEVSVEGCIGLCAKYDCGRINIIAGELEISASDMEELRAHLGTTEVDG' A
#
# COMPACT_ATOMS: atom_id res chain seq x y z
N MET A 1 -0.54 7.17 12.19
CA MET A 1 0.56 7.48 11.25
C MET A 1 -0.05 7.65 9.87
N GLU A 2 0.48 8.49 8.98
CA GLU A 2 -0.11 8.70 7.65
C GLU A 2 0.37 7.65 6.63
N ALA A 3 -0.47 7.30 5.67
CA ALA A 3 -0.11 6.52 4.50
C ALA A 3 -0.64 7.16 3.20
N LYS A 4 0.17 7.18 2.16
CA LYS A 4 -0.19 7.67 0.82
C LYS A 4 -0.23 6.53 -0.16
N VAL A 5 -1.38 6.35 -0.81
CA VAL A 5 -1.61 5.31 -1.82
C VAL A 5 -1.62 5.93 -3.20
N CYS A 6 -0.83 5.38 -4.13
CA CYS A 6 -0.94 5.76 -5.54
C CYS A 6 -2.15 5.06 -6.16
N LYS A 7 -3.19 5.83 -6.54
CA LYS A 7 -4.42 5.27 -7.13
C LYS A 7 -4.18 4.48 -8.43
N PHE A 8 -3.14 4.86 -9.19
CA PHE A 8 -2.81 4.19 -10.45
C PHE A 8 -2.07 2.86 -10.22
N CYS A 9 -1.16 2.82 -9.24
CA CYS A 9 -0.37 1.65 -8.93
C CYS A 9 -1.21 0.64 -8.10
N ALA A 10 -2.18 1.10 -7.30
CA ALA A 10 -3.18 0.24 -6.67
C ALA A 10 -4.24 -0.29 -7.66
N GLY A 11 -4.63 0.51 -8.66
CA GLY A 11 -5.57 0.11 -9.71
C GLY A 11 -6.92 -0.33 -9.15
N GLU A 12 -7.43 -1.45 -9.68
CA GLU A 12 -8.69 -2.07 -9.23
C GLU A 12 -8.67 -2.58 -7.78
N ARG A 13 -7.49 -2.71 -7.17
CA ARG A 13 -7.30 -3.13 -5.77
C ARG A 13 -7.29 -1.96 -4.78
N LEU A 14 -7.57 -0.73 -5.23
CA LEU A 14 -7.46 0.48 -4.41
C LEU A 14 -8.19 0.39 -3.07
N ASP A 15 -9.46 -0.05 -3.08
CA ASP A 15 -10.26 -0.14 -1.87
C ASP A 15 -9.67 -1.14 -0.87
N GLU A 16 -9.20 -2.30 -1.36
CA GLU A 16 -8.57 -3.32 -0.52
C GLU A 16 -7.25 -2.82 0.11
N VAL A 17 -6.43 -2.12 -0.67
CA VAL A 17 -5.18 -1.50 -0.18
C VAL A 17 -5.46 -0.48 0.91
N VAL A 18 -6.48 0.37 0.70
CA VAL A 18 -6.89 1.37 1.70
C VAL A 18 -7.39 0.70 2.98
N ASP A 19 -8.19 -0.36 2.86
CA ASP A 19 -8.72 -1.09 4.00
C ASP A 19 -7.62 -1.77 4.82
N VAL A 20 -6.65 -2.41 4.16
CA VAL A 20 -5.51 -3.03 4.85
C VAL A 20 -4.67 -1.99 5.60
N LEU A 21 -4.38 -0.85 4.98
CA LEU A 21 -3.63 0.23 5.64
C LEU A 21 -4.40 0.83 6.83
N ARG A 22 -5.72 1.02 6.70
CA ARG A 22 -6.55 1.49 7.81
C ARG A 22 -6.58 0.48 8.97
N LYS A 23 -6.71 -0.82 8.66
CA LYS A 23 -6.64 -1.90 9.67
C LYS A 23 -5.28 -1.95 10.36
N ALA A 24 -4.20 -1.61 9.63
CA ALA A 24 -2.86 -1.47 10.19
C ALA A 24 -2.65 -0.16 10.99
N GLY A 25 -3.67 0.68 11.15
CA GLY A 25 -3.64 1.89 11.98
C GLY A 25 -3.14 3.16 11.27
N TYR A 26 -3.12 3.16 9.93
CA TYR A 26 -2.76 4.33 9.14
C TYR A 26 -3.97 5.21 8.80
N GLU A 27 -3.76 6.52 8.83
CA GLU A 27 -4.64 7.50 8.19
C GLU A 27 -4.25 7.56 6.71
N VAL A 28 -5.17 7.20 5.82
CA VAL A 28 -4.86 6.96 4.40
C VAL A 28 -5.30 8.13 3.51
N SER A 29 -4.37 8.68 2.74
CA SER A 29 -4.64 9.59 1.62
C SER A 29 -4.45 8.86 0.28
N VAL A 30 -5.40 9.05 -0.63
CA VAL A 30 -5.34 8.51 -1.99
C VAL A 30 -4.87 9.59 -2.95
N GLU A 31 -3.69 9.38 -3.51
CA GLU A 31 -3.00 10.35 -4.35
C GLU A 31 -2.93 9.89 -5.82
N GLY A 32 -2.47 10.79 -6.68
CA GLY A 32 -1.98 10.43 -8.01
C GLY A 32 -0.67 9.63 -7.94
N CYS A 33 0.29 9.95 -8.81
CA CYS A 33 1.61 9.32 -8.70
C CYS A 33 2.38 9.89 -7.50
N ILE A 34 2.93 9.01 -6.66
CA ILE A 34 3.74 9.35 -5.48
C ILE A 34 5.25 9.16 -5.71
N GLY A 35 5.69 9.05 -6.97
CA GLY A 35 7.10 8.94 -7.37
C GLY A 35 7.70 7.54 -7.30
N LEU A 36 7.15 6.62 -6.51
CA LEU A 36 7.66 5.25 -6.40
C LEU A 36 7.58 4.47 -7.73
N CYS A 37 6.58 4.76 -8.57
CA CYS A 37 6.42 4.06 -9.84
C CYS A 37 7.54 4.42 -10.86
N ALA A 38 8.47 5.35 -10.55
CA ALA A 38 9.70 5.59 -11.32
C ALA A 38 10.88 4.69 -10.88
N LYS A 39 10.81 4.12 -9.68
CA LYS A 39 11.83 3.25 -9.09
C LYS A 39 11.49 1.76 -9.25
N TYR A 40 10.21 1.44 -9.35
CA TYR A 40 9.68 0.08 -9.40
C TYR A 40 8.90 -0.18 -10.69
N ASP A 41 8.88 -1.43 -11.13
CA ASP A 41 8.16 -1.87 -12.33
C ASP A 41 6.64 -1.60 -12.24
N CYS A 42 6.02 -1.44 -13.41
CA CYS A 42 4.57 -1.32 -13.54
C CYS A 42 3.83 -2.58 -13.01
N GLY A 43 2.60 -2.39 -12.53
CA GLY A 43 1.77 -3.49 -12.01
C GLY A 43 1.93 -3.77 -10.51
N ARG A 44 2.79 -3.02 -9.82
CA ARG A 44 2.99 -3.10 -8.37
C ARG A 44 2.10 -2.12 -7.61
N ILE A 45 1.75 -2.47 -6.38
CA ILE A 45 1.12 -1.62 -5.39
C ILE A 45 2.21 -0.79 -4.72
N ASN A 46 2.16 0.53 -4.94
CA ASN A 46 3.15 1.46 -4.41
C ASN A 46 2.51 2.41 -3.39
N ILE A 47 3.10 2.46 -2.20
CA ILE A 47 2.61 3.19 -1.03
C ILE A 47 3.76 3.76 -0.21
N ILE A 48 3.52 4.91 0.41
CA ILE A 48 4.40 5.48 1.43
C ILE A 48 3.64 5.43 2.74
N ALA A 49 4.13 4.66 3.72
CA ALA A 49 3.50 4.50 5.03
C ALA A 49 4.46 5.02 6.11
N GLY A 50 4.16 6.18 6.69
CA GLY A 50 5.12 6.92 7.52
C GLY A 50 6.40 7.25 6.75
N GLU A 51 7.53 6.72 7.23
CA GLU A 51 8.86 6.88 6.60
C GLU A 51 9.22 5.72 5.66
N LEU A 52 8.35 4.72 5.51
CA LEU A 52 8.62 3.53 4.71
C LEU A 52 8.07 3.68 3.29
N GLU A 53 8.92 3.43 2.29
CA GLU A 53 8.51 3.18 0.91
C GLU A 53 8.24 1.70 0.72
N ILE A 54 7.00 1.34 0.36
CA ILE A 54 6.59 -0.05 0.15
C ILE A 54 6.18 -0.22 -1.31
N SER A 55 6.72 -1.25 -1.96
CA SER A 55 6.33 -1.68 -3.30
C SER A 55 6.05 -3.18 -3.26
N ALA A 56 4.80 -3.57 -3.43
CA ALA A 56 4.36 -4.96 -3.38
C ALA A 56 3.79 -5.40 -4.73
N SER A 57 4.03 -6.64 -5.15
CA SER A 57 3.44 -7.22 -6.36
C SER A 57 1.97 -7.60 -6.17
N ASP A 58 1.61 -7.96 -4.93
CA ASP A 58 0.25 -8.35 -4.56
C ASP A 58 -0.09 -7.96 -3.11
N MET A 59 -1.29 -8.38 -2.67
CA MET A 59 -1.80 -8.08 -1.34
C MET A 59 -1.11 -8.90 -0.24
N GLU A 60 -0.56 -10.08 -0.56
CA GLU A 60 0.16 -10.92 0.40
C GLU A 60 1.49 -10.27 0.76
N GLU A 61 2.26 -9.87 -0.24
CA GLU A 61 3.52 -9.14 -0.06
C GLU A 61 3.28 -7.80 0.67
N LEU A 62 2.19 -7.10 0.35
CA LEU A 62 1.80 -5.88 1.06
C LEU A 62 1.56 -6.13 2.57
N ARG A 63 0.76 -7.14 2.90
CA ARG A 63 0.45 -7.49 4.30
C ARG A 63 1.70 -7.93 5.05
N ALA A 64 2.62 -8.64 4.40
CA ALA A 64 3.92 -9.00 4.96
C ALA A 64 4.75 -7.76 5.32
N HIS A 65 4.79 -6.75 4.44
CA HIS A 65 5.48 -5.47 4.73
C HIS A 65 4.89 -4.72 5.92
N LEU A 66 3.57 -4.78 6.10
CA LEU A 66 2.88 -4.09 7.19
C LEU A 66 2.94 -4.85 8.52
N GLY A 67 3.54 -6.04 8.56
CA GLY A 67 3.55 -6.90 9.73
C GLY A 67 2.15 -7.39 10.12
N THR A 68 1.18 -7.30 9.21
CA THR A 68 -0.18 -7.79 9.40
C THR A 68 -0.26 -9.22 8.85
N THR A 69 0.30 -10.19 9.56
CA THR A 69 -0.10 -11.58 9.33
C THR A 69 -1.53 -11.72 9.83
N GLU A 70 -2.44 -12.23 8.99
CA GLU A 70 -3.76 -12.66 9.45
C GLU A 70 -3.55 -13.68 10.56
N VAL A 71 -3.70 -13.25 11.81
CA VAL A 71 -4.02 -14.15 12.90
C VAL A 71 -5.50 -14.45 12.73
N ASP A 72 -5.78 -15.46 11.90
CA ASP A 72 -7.07 -16.14 11.89
C ASP A 72 -7.38 -16.58 13.33
N GLY A 73 -8.44 -16.00 13.89
CA GLY A 73 -9.05 -16.39 15.16
C GLY A 73 -10.42 -17.00 14.93
#